data_AF-A0A093ZNU2-F1
#
_entry.id   AF-A0A093ZNU2-F1
#
_cell.length_a   1.000
_cell.length_b   1.000
_cell.length_c   1.000
_cell.angle_alpha   90.00
_cell.angle_beta   90.00
_cell.angle_gamma   90.00
#
_symmetry.space_group_name_H-M   'P 1'
#
loop_
_entity.id
_entity.type
_entity.pdbx_description
1 polymer ?
#
loop_
_entity_poly.entity_id
_entity_poly.type
_entity_poly.pdbx_seq_one_letter_code
_entity_poly.pdbx_strand_id
1 'polypeptide(L)'
;MSSIRRTHTIAPVHLSTSSSDALPLVIADIDDKWSNTLGHANFTIHPHPYLPPHPDLEACRQLKRDWDLARCNYTKHLVRTGEHYGATSKTYLLTEEKWRETDDVWRANNDATIALTAASGEDAFASLQHKRVGEAEGNVMTKIPSLNDPRCEGKFPQLGDEDIVGPMVVGVARMQRRRSAKAKLVAFFAEKFPAGFGRG
;
A
#
# COMPACT_ATOMS: atom_id res chain seq x y z
N MET A 1 42.50 1.42 64.60
CA MET A 1 42.45 0.22 63.75
C MET A 1 41.24 -0.60 64.18
N SER A 2 40.12 -0.53 63.46
CA SER A 2 38.94 -1.35 63.74
C SER A 2 38.31 -1.77 62.41
N SER A 3 38.40 -3.07 62.15
CA SER A 3 37.88 -3.76 60.98
C SER A 3 36.49 -4.28 61.30
N ILE A 4 35.48 -3.87 60.53
CA ILE A 4 34.12 -4.42 60.61
C ILE A 4 33.86 -5.09 59.26
N ARG A 5 33.93 -6.43 59.24
CA ARG A 5 33.43 -7.23 58.12
C ARG A 5 31.92 -7.35 58.31
N ARG A 6 31.13 -6.84 57.35
CA ARG A 6 29.70 -7.09 57.26
C ARG A 6 29.44 -7.95 56.01
N THR A 7 29.22 -9.25 56.24
CA THR A 7 28.73 -10.18 55.21
C THR A 7 27.23 -10.00 55.07
N HIS A 8 26.76 -9.59 53.89
CA HIS A 8 25.34 -9.62 53.55
C HIS A 8 25.03 -10.88 52.75
N THR A 9 24.39 -11.84 53.40
CA THR A 9 23.72 -12.98 52.77
C THR A 9 22.44 -12.47 52.11
N ILE A 10 22.36 -12.55 50.79
CA ILE A 10 21.14 -12.21 50.03
C ILE A 10 20.29 -13.47 49.95
N ALA A 11 19.15 -13.48 50.65
CA ALA A 11 18.14 -14.52 50.51
C ALA A 11 17.41 -14.36 49.15
N PRO A 12 17.10 -15.46 48.44
CA PRO A 12 16.33 -15.38 47.21
C PRO A 12 14.87 -15.02 47.51
N VAL A 13 14.42 -13.91 46.93
CA VAL A 13 13.01 -13.51 46.93
C VAL A 13 12.26 -14.44 46.00
N HIS A 14 11.40 -15.30 46.56
CA HIS A 14 10.46 -16.11 45.80
C HIS A 14 9.27 -15.23 45.38
N LEU A 15 9.28 -14.72 44.15
CA LEU A 15 8.13 -14.04 43.56
C LEU A 15 7.12 -15.09 43.10
N SER A 16 6.20 -15.45 43.99
CA SER A 16 5.01 -16.24 43.67
C SER A 16 3.95 -15.32 43.08
N THR A 17 4.04 -14.99 41.78
CA THR A 17 2.94 -14.31 41.07
C THR A 17 2.05 -15.36 40.42
N SER A 18 0.89 -15.58 41.04
CA SER A 18 -0.19 -16.43 40.55
C SER A 18 -1.13 -15.65 39.64
N SER A 19 -1.65 -16.35 38.62
CA SER A 19 -2.89 -16.07 37.87
C SER A 19 -2.83 -15.08 36.69
N SER A 20 -2.60 -15.67 35.51
CA SER A 20 -3.47 -15.60 34.32
C SER A 20 -3.88 -14.21 33.80
N ASP A 21 -2.96 -13.50 33.15
CA ASP A 21 -3.23 -12.77 31.89
C ASP A 21 -1.91 -12.36 31.21
N ALA A 22 -0.94 -13.26 31.22
CA ALA A 22 0.28 -13.05 30.45
C ALA A 22 -0.11 -13.18 28.98
N LEU A 23 -0.24 -12.04 28.28
CA LEU A 23 -0.21 -12.02 26.82
C LEU A 23 0.92 -12.96 26.41
N PRO A 24 0.66 -13.95 25.53
CA PRO A 24 1.71 -14.84 25.07
C PRO A 24 2.87 -13.94 24.65
N LEU A 25 3.99 -14.04 25.38
CA LEU A 25 5.21 -13.36 24.99
C LEU A 25 5.66 -14.10 23.74
N VAL A 26 5.10 -13.69 22.59
CA VAL A 26 5.48 -14.21 21.28
C VAL A 26 6.88 -13.65 21.05
N ILE A 27 7.87 -14.39 21.54
CA ILE A 27 9.26 -14.21 21.17
C ILE A 27 9.24 -14.35 19.65
N ALA A 28 9.62 -13.27 18.95
CA ALA A 28 9.78 -13.30 17.51
C ALA A 28 10.63 -14.51 17.14
N ASP A 29 10.26 -15.18 16.05
CA ASP A 29 10.92 -16.41 15.63
C ASP A 29 12.45 -16.24 15.69
N ILE A 30 13.13 -17.15 16.41
CA ILE A 30 14.52 -16.98 16.80
C ILE A 30 15.43 -16.85 15.55
N ASP A 31 14.95 -17.35 14.41
CA ASP A 31 15.63 -17.30 13.10
C ASP A 31 15.02 -16.30 12.09
N ASP A 32 14.24 -15.29 12.51
CA ASP A 32 13.78 -14.26 11.58
C ASP A 32 14.96 -13.44 11.01
N LYS A 33 15.31 -13.68 9.74
CA LYS A 33 16.29 -12.93 8.93
C LYS A 33 16.15 -11.42 9.12
N TRP A 34 14.92 -10.91 9.17
CA TRP A 34 14.65 -9.48 9.26
C TRP A 34 14.86 -8.93 10.66
N SER A 35 14.60 -9.71 11.70
CA SER A 35 14.97 -9.38 13.07
C SER A 35 16.50 -9.24 13.22
N ASN A 36 17.27 -10.15 12.63
CA ASN A 36 18.73 -10.11 12.66
C ASN A 36 19.34 -8.94 11.87
N THR A 37 18.69 -8.49 10.78
CA THR A 37 19.23 -7.45 9.89
C THR A 37 18.74 -6.04 10.19
N LEU A 38 17.45 -5.86 10.52
CA LEU A 38 16.84 -4.57 10.85
C LEU A 38 16.85 -4.28 12.35
N GLY A 39 16.98 -5.29 13.21
CA GLY A 39 17.00 -5.11 14.67
C GLY A 39 15.75 -4.38 15.17
N HIS A 40 15.95 -3.26 15.87
CA HIS A 40 14.84 -2.43 16.36
C HIS A 40 14.05 -1.70 15.28
N ALA A 41 14.56 -1.62 14.05
CA ALA A 41 13.81 -1.08 12.91
C ALA A 41 12.95 -2.15 12.21
N ASN A 42 12.96 -3.40 12.69
CA ASN A 42 12.10 -4.44 12.15
C ASN A 42 10.63 -4.07 12.32
N PHE A 43 9.83 -4.28 11.29
CA PHE A 43 8.44 -3.85 11.24
C PHE A 43 7.52 -4.95 10.72
N THR A 44 6.25 -4.79 11.06
CA THR A 44 5.19 -5.68 10.62
C THR A 44 4.07 -4.84 10.01
N ILE A 45 3.71 -5.15 8.76
CA ILE A 45 2.58 -4.51 8.08
C ILE A 45 1.35 -5.39 8.23
N HIS A 46 0.26 -4.78 8.70
CA HIS A 46 -1.05 -5.43 8.76
C HIS A 46 -1.96 -4.91 7.64
N PRO A 47 -2.78 -5.77 7.02
CA PRO A 47 -2.84 -7.22 7.23
C PRO A 47 -1.58 -7.94 6.72
N HIS A 48 -1.26 -9.10 7.33
CA HIS A 48 -0.19 -9.97 6.84
C HIS A 48 -0.62 -10.69 5.57
N PRO A 49 0.30 -11.08 4.68
CA PRO A 49 -0.02 -11.98 3.58
C PRO A 49 -0.62 -13.29 4.11
N TYR A 50 -1.70 -13.74 3.48
CA TYR A 50 -2.35 -14.99 3.80
C TYR A 50 -2.86 -15.68 2.53
N LEU A 51 -3.03 -16.99 2.61
CA LEU A 51 -3.76 -17.76 1.61
C LEU A 51 -5.18 -17.99 2.16
N PRO A 52 -6.24 -17.56 1.46
CA PRO A 52 -7.61 -17.81 1.91
C PRO A 52 -7.88 -19.32 2.05
N PRO A 53 -8.52 -19.78 3.16
CA PRO A 53 -8.82 -21.19 3.36
C PRO A 53 -9.78 -21.77 2.31
N HIS A 54 -10.71 -20.94 1.82
CA HIS A 54 -11.70 -21.30 0.82
C HIS A 54 -11.55 -20.34 -0.37
N PRO A 55 -11.12 -20.82 -1.55
CA PRO A 55 -10.94 -20.00 -2.74
C PRO A 55 -12.29 -19.79 -3.44
N ASP A 56 -12.99 -18.72 -3.06
CA ASP A 56 -14.19 -18.23 -3.75
C ASP A 56 -13.95 -16.82 -4.35
N LEU A 57 -14.95 -16.29 -5.07
CA LEU A 57 -14.81 -14.98 -5.70
C LEU A 57 -14.72 -13.85 -4.67
N GLU A 58 -15.41 -13.98 -3.53
CA GLU A 58 -15.35 -12.96 -2.49
C GLU A 58 -14.00 -12.96 -1.78
N ALA A 59 -13.38 -14.12 -1.58
CA ALA A 59 -12.02 -14.27 -1.07
C ALA A 59 -11.01 -13.62 -2.02
N CYS A 60 -11.16 -13.78 -3.34
CA CYS A 60 -10.33 -13.07 -4.31
C CYS A 60 -10.43 -11.55 -4.14
N ARG A 61 -11.65 -11.01 -3.99
CA ARG A 61 -11.88 -9.57 -3.79
C ARG A 61 -11.33 -9.10 -2.45
N GLN A 62 -11.58 -9.85 -1.39
CA GLN A 62 -11.15 -9.51 -0.05
C GLN A 62 -9.63 -9.51 0.05
N LEU A 63 -8.98 -10.55 -0.47
CA LEU A 63 -7.52 -10.65 -0.56
C LEU A 63 -6.94 -9.45 -1.33
N LYS A 64 -7.58 -9.01 -2.41
CA LYS A 64 -7.14 -7.82 -3.15
C LYS A 64 -7.27 -6.54 -2.32
N ARG A 65 -8.39 -6.34 -1.63
CA ARG A 65 -8.61 -5.18 -0.74
C ARG A 65 -7.58 -5.14 0.39
N ASP A 66 -7.32 -6.30 1.00
CA ASP A 66 -6.38 -6.43 2.11
C ASP A 66 -4.93 -6.21 1.64
N TRP A 67 -4.58 -6.68 0.45
CA TRP A 67 -3.29 -6.38 -0.18
C TRP A 67 -3.11 -4.88 -0.45
N ASP A 68 -4.14 -4.20 -0.97
CA ASP A 68 -4.09 -2.75 -1.20
C ASP A 68 -3.98 -1.98 0.13
N LEU A 69 -4.69 -2.41 1.16
CA LEU A 69 -4.58 -1.85 2.51
C LEU A 69 -3.16 -2.02 3.07
N ALA A 70 -2.57 -3.21 2.91
CA ALA A 70 -1.20 -3.49 3.32
C ALA A 70 -0.21 -2.57 2.59
N ARG A 71 -0.36 -2.37 1.27
CA ARG A 71 0.47 -1.43 0.49
C ARG A 71 0.34 0.00 1.00
N CYS A 72 -0.87 0.47 1.29
CA CYS A 72 -1.09 1.79 1.87
C CYS A 72 -0.40 1.93 3.23
N ASN A 73 -0.49 0.91 4.08
CA ASN A 73 0.15 0.93 5.40
C ASN A 73 1.67 0.88 5.29
N TYR A 74 2.21 0.10 4.35
CA TYR A 74 3.63 0.12 4.02
C TYR A 74 4.10 1.49 3.55
N THR A 75 3.39 2.16 2.65
CA THR A 75 3.77 3.51 2.20
C THR A 75 3.86 4.48 3.37
N LYS A 76 2.90 4.42 4.32
CA LYS A 76 2.96 5.24 5.55
C LYS A 76 4.18 4.90 6.42
N HIS A 77 4.57 3.63 6.49
CA HIS A 77 5.77 3.22 7.21
C HIS A 77 7.04 3.71 6.49
N LEU A 78 7.11 3.54 5.17
CA LEU A 78 8.25 3.94 4.35
C LEU A 78 8.54 5.45 4.46
N VAL A 79 7.50 6.29 4.46
CA VAL A 79 7.66 7.75 4.69
C VAL A 79 8.31 8.03 6.05
N ARG A 80 7.81 7.41 7.13
CA ARG A 80 8.40 7.56 8.48
C ARG A 80 9.84 7.07 8.52
N THR A 81 10.13 5.93 7.90
CA THR A 81 11.50 5.39 7.83
C THR A 81 12.42 6.34 7.06
N GLY A 82 11.93 6.95 5.97
CA GLY A 82 12.65 7.97 5.22
C GLY A 82 12.91 9.24 6.03
N GLU A 83 11.96 9.68 6.85
CA GLU A 83 12.12 10.83 7.75
C GLU A 83 13.11 10.55 8.90
N HIS A 84 13.05 9.35 9.49
CA HIS A 84 13.88 8.99 10.64
C HIS A 84 15.33 8.62 10.27
N TYR A 85 15.53 7.91 9.17
CA TYR A 85 16.83 7.37 8.79
C TYR A 85 17.41 8.02 7.53
N GLY A 86 16.58 8.62 6.68
CA GLY A 86 16.95 9.11 5.35
C GLY A 86 16.76 8.06 4.26
N ALA A 87 16.32 8.50 3.08
CA ALA A 87 16.00 7.66 1.93
C ALA A 87 17.20 6.88 1.33
N THR A 88 18.43 7.29 1.63
CA THR A 88 19.66 6.60 1.18
C THR A 88 20.28 5.72 2.26
N SER A 89 19.63 5.59 3.42
CA SER A 89 20.16 4.81 4.54
C SER A 89 20.04 3.31 4.31
N LYS A 90 20.92 2.53 4.96
CA LYS A 90 20.86 1.06 4.93
C LYS A 90 19.51 0.54 5.46
N THR A 91 18.99 1.15 6.53
CA THR A 91 17.69 0.79 7.10
C THR A 91 16.56 0.98 6.10
N TYR A 92 16.55 2.11 5.37
CA TYR A 92 15.55 2.37 4.34
C TYR A 92 15.62 1.33 3.22
N LEU A 93 16.82 1.02 2.71
CA LEU A 93 17.00 0.01 1.66
C LEU A 93 16.58 -1.39 2.11
N LEU A 94 16.95 -1.80 3.33
CA LEU A 94 16.51 -3.08 3.92
C LEU A 94 15.00 -3.12 4.15
N THR A 95 14.38 -1.97 4.46
CA THR A 95 12.92 -1.84 4.60
C THR A 95 12.21 -2.09 3.27
N GLU A 96 12.73 -1.51 2.18
CA GLU A 96 12.22 -1.78 0.83
C GLU A 96 12.44 -3.24 0.42
N GLU A 97 13.59 -3.82 0.78
CA GLU A 97 13.91 -5.22 0.52
C GLU A 97 12.93 -6.18 1.22
N LYS A 98 12.70 -5.97 2.52
CA LYS A 98 11.71 -6.74 3.30
C LYS A 98 10.31 -6.62 2.70
N TRP A 99 9.91 -5.40 2.34
CA TRP A 99 8.61 -5.19 1.75
C TRP A 99 8.45 -5.89 0.40
N ARG A 100 9.49 -5.89 -0.44
CA ARG A 100 9.45 -6.61 -1.71
C ARG A 100 9.20 -8.09 -1.51
N GLU A 101 9.90 -8.75 -0.57
CA GLU A 101 9.62 -10.15 -0.23
C GLU A 101 8.16 -10.36 0.21
N THR A 102 7.62 -9.42 1.00
CA THR A 102 6.23 -9.48 1.47
C THR A 102 5.22 -9.27 0.33
N ASP A 103 5.48 -8.34 -0.59
CA ASP A 103 4.63 -8.04 -1.76
C ASP A 103 4.64 -9.20 -2.76
N ASP A 104 5.77 -9.91 -2.91
CA ASP A 104 5.88 -11.11 -3.72
C ASP A 104 5.03 -12.27 -3.15
N VAL A 105 5.00 -12.44 -1.82
CA VAL A 105 4.11 -13.42 -1.17
C VAL A 105 2.64 -13.05 -1.39
N TRP A 106 2.28 -11.77 -1.26
CA TRP A 106 0.93 -11.30 -1.58
C TRP A 106 0.51 -11.63 -3.01
N ARG A 107 1.40 -11.37 -3.97
CA ARG A 107 1.18 -11.67 -5.38
C ARG A 107 1.00 -13.17 -5.61
N ALA A 108 1.89 -14.00 -5.08
CA ALA A 108 1.81 -15.45 -5.21
C ALA A 108 0.51 -16.01 -4.62
N ASN A 109 0.09 -15.52 -3.45
CA ASN A 109 -1.17 -15.92 -2.84
C ASN A 109 -2.38 -15.47 -3.67
N ASN A 110 -2.32 -14.27 -4.25
CA ASN A 110 -3.38 -13.76 -5.12
C ASN A 110 -3.52 -14.61 -6.39
N ASP A 111 -2.40 -14.91 -7.06
CA ASP A 111 -2.37 -15.75 -8.25
C ASP A 111 -2.88 -17.17 -7.94
N ALA A 112 -2.46 -17.76 -6.82
CA ALA A 112 -2.95 -19.06 -6.36
C ALA A 112 -4.46 -19.06 -6.07
N THR A 113 -4.96 -18.03 -5.39
CA THR A 113 -6.40 -17.92 -5.07
C THR A 113 -7.24 -17.79 -6.33
N ILE A 114 -6.78 -16.97 -7.30
CA ILE A 114 -7.46 -16.81 -8.60
C ILE A 114 -7.45 -18.13 -9.37
N ALA A 115 -6.31 -18.84 -9.43
CA ALA A 115 -6.20 -20.12 -10.12
C ALA A 115 -7.13 -21.18 -9.53
N LEU A 116 -7.18 -21.28 -8.19
CA LEU A 116 -8.06 -22.22 -7.49
C LEU A 116 -9.55 -21.88 -7.72
N THR A 117 -9.90 -20.59 -7.65
CA THR A 117 -11.28 -20.13 -7.88
C THR A 117 -11.72 -20.39 -9.32
N ALA A 118 -10.83 -20.19 -10.29
CA ALA A 118 -11.10 -20.45 -11.70
C ALA A 118 -11.25 -21.95 -12.00
N ALA A 119 -10.45 -22.81 -11.35
CA ALA A 119 -10.56 -24.26 -11.48
C ALA A 119 -11.87 -24.81 -10.91
N SER A 120 -12.44 -24.14 -9.90
CA SER A 120 -13.71 -24.50 -9.26
C SER A 120 -14.96 -24.03 -10.03
N GLY A 121 -14.84 -23.76 -11.34
CA GLY A 121 -15.70 -22.96 -12.24
C GLY A 121 -17.23 -22.96 -12.13
N GLU A 122 -17.87 -23.83 -11.35
CA GLU A 122 -19.30 -23.76 -11.02
C GLU A 122 -19.60 -22.95 -9.74
N ASP A 123 -18.71 -22.96 -8.74
CA ASP A 123 -18.95 -22.36 -7.41
C ASP A 123 -18.51 -20.87 -7.32
N ALA A 124 -17.67 -20.42 -8.26
CA ALA A 124 -17.21 -19.03 -8.34
C ALA A 124 -18.37 -18.04 -8.56
N PHE A 125 -19.41 -18.46 -9.29
CA PHE A 125 -20.64 -17.68 -9.48
C PHE A 125 -21.69 -17.94 -8.40
N ALA A 126 -21.57 -19.01 -7.61
CA ALA A 126 -22.47 -19.28 -6.50
C ALA A 126 -22.30 -18.24 -5.38
N SER A 127 -21.09 -17.76 -5.11
CA SER A 127 -20.83 -16.66 -4.17
C SER A 127 -21.32 -15.28 -4.67
N LEU A 128 -21.56 -15.13 -5.98
CA LEU A 128 -22.23 -13.97 -6.58
C LEU A 128 -23.76 -13.98 -6.33
N GLN A 129 -24.20 -14.56 -5.22
CA GLN A 129 -25.50 -14.24 -4.65
C GLN A 129 -25.47 -12.77 -4.30
N HIS A 130 -25.79 -11.95 -5.31
CA HIS A 130 -26.20 -10.59 -5.10
C HIS A 130 -27.20 -10.67 -3.96
N LYS A 131 -26.98 -9.91 -2.88
CA LYS A 131 -28.12 -9.33 -2.20
C LYS A 131 -28.90 -8.62 -3.30
N ARG A 132 -29.83 -9.34 -3.95
CA ARG A 132 -30.99 -8.71 -4.55
C ARG A 132 -31.53 -7.91 -3.39
N VAL A 133 -31.28 -6.60 -3.41
CA VAL A 133 -32.03 -5.67 -2.59
C VAL A 133 -33.47 -6.05 -2.87
N GLY A 134 -34.09 -6.64 -1.85
CA GLY A 134 -35.18 -7.59 -2.04
C GLY A 134 -36.28 -7.00 -2.90
N GLU A 135 -36.88 -7.87 -3.70
CA GLU A 135 -38.30 -7.86 -4.00
C GLU A 135 -39.09 -7.99 -2.67
N ALA A 136 -38.99 -6.97 -1.83
CA ALA A 136 -39.74 -6.78 -0.61
C ALA A 136 -40.36 -5.38 -0.69
N GLU A 137 -41.54 -5.38 -1.27
CA GLU A 137 -42.65 -4.46 -1.04
C GLU A 137 -42.35 -2.95 -1.04
N GLY A 138 -42.78 -2.32 -2.13
CA GLY A 138 -42.73 -0.88 -2.31
C GLY A 138 -41.61 -0.52 -3.25
N ASN A 139 -41.99 -0.16 -4.47
CA ASN A 139 -41.18 0.56 -5.43
C ASN A 139 -40.46 1.74 -4.75
N VAL A 140 -39.28 1.51 -4.17
CA VAL A 140 -38.32 2.58 -3.87
C VAL A 140 -37.75 2.94 -5.22
N MET A 141 -38.58 3.63 -5.99
CA MET A 141 -38.20 4.43 -7.12
C MET A 141 -37.05 5.27 -6.59
N THR A 142 -35.81 4.90 -6.93
CA THR A 142 -34.70 5.83 -6.98
C THR A 142 -35.09 6.85 -8.05
N LYS A 143 -35.99 7.75 -7.67
CA LYS A 143 -36.32 8.95 -8.43
C LYS A 143 -35.00 9.69 -8.47
N ILE A 144 -34.27 9.51 -9.57
CA ILE A 144 -33.26 10.47 -9.99
C ILE A 144 -33.97 11.82 -9.82
N PRO A 145 -33.53 12.70 -8.90
CA PRO A 145 -34.19 13.97 -8.71
C PRO A 145 -34.27 14.64 -10.06
N SER A 146 -35.50 14.89 -10.53
CA SER A 146 -35.71 15.58 -11.79
C SER A 146 -34.98 16.91 -11.70
N LEU A 147 -34.11 17.18 -12.66
CA LEU A 147 -33.35 18.43 -12.76
C LEU A 147 -34.28 19.66 -12.81
N ASN A 148 -35.55 19.46 -13.18
CA ASN A 148 -36.58 20.49 -13.34
C ASN A 148 -37.76 20.31 -12.35
N ASP A 149 -37.51 19.97 -11.08
CA ASP A 149 -38.57 19.98 -10.07
C ASP A 149 -38.86 21.42 -9.61
N PRO A 150 -40.08 21.97 -9.79
CA PRO A 150 -40.44 23.34 -9.36
C PRO A 150 -40.33 23.59 -7.86
N ARG A 151 -40.21 22.53 -7.05
CA ARG A 151 -40.01 22.62 -5.59
C ARG A 151 -38.55 22.56 -5.16
N CYS A 152 -37.65 22.19 -6.07
CA CYS A 152 -36.22 22.17 -5.86
C CYS A 152 -35.60 23.11 -6.89
N GLU A 153 -35.40 24.38 -6.55
CA GLU A 153 -34.56 25.27 -7.33
C GLU A 153 -33.21 24.58 -7.56
N GLY A 154 -33.00 24.08 -8.77
CA GLY A 154 -31.88 23.23 -9.12
C GLY A 154 -30.57 23.88 -8.70
N LYS A 155 -29.67 23.08 -8.13
CA LYS A 155 -28.30 23.51 -7.75
C LYS A 155 -27.43 23.97 -8.92
N PHE A 156 -27.98 24.00 -10.13
CA PHE A 156 -27.34 24.55 -11.31
C PHE A 156 -27.92 25.94 -11.53
N PRO A 157 -27.12 27.00 -11.28
CA PRO A 157 -27.51 28.36 -11.65
C PRO A 157 -28.02 28.35 -13.08
N GLN A 158 -29.22 28.91 -13.31
CA GLN A 158 -29.71 29.12 -14.67
C GLN A 158 -28.63 29.90 -15.42
N LEU A 159 -28.26 29.39 -16.59
CA LEU A 159 -27.23 29.96 -17.45
C LEU A 159 -27.69 31.36 -17.86
N GLY A 160 -27.40 32.34 -17.02
CA GLY A 160 -27.52 33.75 -17.34
C GLY A 160 -26.39 34.04 -18.30
N ASP A 161 -26.72 34.16 -19.57
CA ASP A 161 -25.84 34.67 -20.62
C ASP A 161 -25.60 36.19 -20.43
N GLU A 162 -25.40 36.64 -19.18
CA GLU A 162 -25.06 38.01 -18.86
C GLU A 162 -23.55 38.10 -18.60
N ASP A 163 -22.84 38.53 -19.63
CA ASP A 163 -21.53 39.19 -19.59
C ASP A 163 -20.36 38.45 -18.94
N ILE A 164 -20.02 37.24 -19.43
CA ILE A 164 -18.63 36.75 -19.26
C ILE A 164 -17.71 37.43 -20.28
N VAL A 165 -17.54 38.75 -20.15
CA VAL A 165 -16.49 39.52 -20.83
C VAL A 165 -15.37 39.83 -19.84
N GLY A 166 -14.51 38.84 -19.62
CA GLY A 166 -13.16 39.06 -19.06
C GLY A 166 -12.16 39.30 -20.19
N PRO A 167 -11.08 40.08 -19.99
CA PRO A 167 -10.04 40.25 -20.99
C PRO A 167 -9.49 38.88 -21.40
N MET A 168 -9.72 38.50 -22.66
CA MET A 168 -9.21 37.27 -23.24
C MET A 168 -7.68 37.39 -23.36
N VAL A 169 -6.97 36.95 -22.33
CA VAL A 169 -5.52 36.77 -22.42
C VAL A 169 -5.30 35.53 -23.27
N VAL A 170 -5.01 35.75 -24.56
CA VAL A 170 -4.48 34.71 -25.44
C VAL A 170 -3.08 34.36 -24.94
N GLY A 171 -3.02 33.47 -23.96
CA GLY A 171 -1.79 32.81 -23.57
C GLY A 171 -1.34 32.01 -24.78
N VAL A 172 -0.37 32.54 -25.53
CA VAL A 172 0.31 31.78 -26.58
C VAL A 172 0.95 30.60 -25.87
N ALA A 173 0.30 29.43 -25.93
CA ALA A 173 0.91 28.20 -25.48
C ALA A 173 2.11 27.95 -26.39
N ARG A 174 3.29 28.45 -25.99
CA ARG A 174 4.55 27.97 -26.54
C ARG A 174 4.64 26.51 -26.15
N MET A 175 4.10 25.65 -27.02
CA MET A 175 4.33 24.23 -27.00
C MET A 175 5.83 24.04 -27.19
N GLN A 176 6.56 24.05 -26.07
CA GLN A 176 7.95 23.63 -26.04
C GLN A 176 7.93 22.14 -26.37
N ARG A 177 8.12 21.83 -27.66
CA ARG A 177 8.44 20.47 -28.09
C ARG A 177 9.61 20.02 -27.23
N ARG A 178 9.35 19.11 -26.28
CA ARG A 178 10.40 18.47 -25.49
C ARG A 178 11.33 17.81 -26.50
N ARG A 179 12.55 18.34 -26.64
CA ARG A 179 13.55 17.78 -27.54
C ARG A 179 13.76 16.32 -27.13
N SER A 180 13.53 15.41 -28.07
CA SER A 180 13.66 13.97 -27.87
C SER A 180 15.02 13.64 -27.26
N ALA A 181 15.04 12.83 -26.20
CA ALA A 181 16.26 12.37 -25.53
C ALA A 181 17.25 11.69 -26.49
N LYS A 182 16.76 11.19 -27.65
CA LYS A 182 17.59 10.62 -28.71
C LYS A 182 18.60 11.63 -29.28
N ALA A 183 18.26 12.92 -29.33
CA ALA A 183 19.17 13.95 -29.86
C ALA A 183 20.37 14.21 -28.94
N LYS A 184 20.20 14.08 -27.61
CA LYS A 184 21.30 14.21 -26.64
C LYS A 184 22.27 13.03 -26.72
N LEU A 185 21.75 11.83 -26.96
CA LEU A 185 22.57 10.62 -27.08
C LEU A 185 23.40 10.65 -28.37
N VAL A 186 22.83 11.07 -29.51
CA VAL A 186 23.57 11.22 -30.77
C VAL A 186 24.66 12.30 -30.66
N ALA A 187 24.38 13.44 -30.02
CA ALA A 187 25.39 14.46 -29.78
C ALA A 187 26.53 13.96 -28.88
N PHE A 188 26.21 13.19 -27.83
CA PHE A 188 27.22 12.62 -26.93
C PHE A 188 28.15 11.63 -27.65
N PHE A 189 27.61 10.78 -28.52
CA PHE A 189 28.44 9.85 -29.31
C PHE A 189 29.28 10.56 -30.39
N ALA A 190 28.75 11.62 -31.02
CA ALA A 190 29.49 12.42 -31.99
C ALA A 190 30.64 13.23 -31.35
N GLU A 191 30.45 13.70 -30.11
CA GLU A 191 31.47 14.43 -29.36
C GLU A 191 32.56 13.50 -28.79
N LYS A 192 32.16 12.32 -28.28
CA LYS A 192 33.10 11.36 -27.67
C LYS A 192 33.83 10.49 -28.68
N PHE A 193 33.27 10.31 -29.86
CA PHE A 193 33.87 9.54 -30.94
C PHE A 193 33.75 10.31 -32.26
N PRO A 194 34.59 11.35 -32.48
CA PRO A 194 34.71 11.95 -33.80
C PRO A 194 35.21 10.87 -34.74
N ALA A 195 34.31 10.33 -35.57
CA ALA A 195 34.60 9.28 -36.52
C ALA A 195 35.64 9.79 -37.53
N GLY A 196 36.92 9.54 -37.25
CA GLY A 196 37.97 9.46 -38.26
C GLY A 196 37.89 8.11 -38.95
N PHE A 197 36.83 7.86 -39.72
CA PHE A 197 36.87 6.87 -40.79
C PHE A 197 37.15 7.60 -42.09
N GLY A 198 38.42 7.98 -42.23
CA GLY A 198 38.99 8.40 -43.49
C GLY A 198 38.87 7.27 -44.52
N ARG A 199 38.57 7.69 -45.74
CA ARG A 199 38.70 6.90 -46.96
C ARG A 199 40.11 6.31 -47.07
N GLY A 200 40.19 5.07 -47.54
CA GLY A 200 41.40 4.35 -47.91
C GLY A 200 41.03 2.93 -48.29
#